data_AF-A0A7S3SG27-F1
#
_entry.id   AF-A0A7S3SG27-F1
#
_cell.length_a   1.000
_cell.length_b   1.000
_cell.length_c   1.000
_cell.angle_alpha   90.00
_cell.angle_beta   90.00
_cell.angle_gamma   90.00
#
_symmetry.space_group_name_H-M   'P 1'
#
loop_
_entity.id
_entity.type
_entity.pdbx_description
1 polymer ?
#
loop_
_entity_poly.entity_id
_entity_poly.type
_entity_poly.pdbx_seq_one_letter_code
_entity_poly.pdbx_strand_id
1 'polypeptide(L)'
;SAIPRVTDRNVYINRRKVELVPYFKQGIDYLKKAGVDDRMLAFTPKLVRKMELYANIFSASEAPDATVRKLEKDCQEFKKAIEVDKDKEKALALFDQYVLDIPRGVGSFDLNKPSTYEAPPLQACSSTNSE
;
A
#
# COMPACT_ATOMS: atom_id res chain seq x y z
N SER A 1 -32.77 -14.95 1.90
CA SER A 1 -31.47 -15.22 1.27
C SER A 1 -30.53 -14.05 1.53
N ALA A 2 -29.48 -14.24 2.34
CA ALA A 2 -28.52 -13.18 2.65
C ALA A 2 -27.51 -13.07 1.50
N ILE A 3 -27.43 -11.90 0.87
CA ILE A 3 -26.44 -11.57 -0.17
C ILE A 3 -25.05 -11.53 0.51
N PRO A 4 -23.99 -12.12 -0.08
CA PRO A 4 -22.77 -12.43 0.66
C PRO A 4 -21.95 -11.18 0.98
N ARG A 5 -21.61 -10.99 2.26
CA ARG A 5 -20.71 -9.94 2.82
C ARG A 5 -19.31 -9.88 2.16
N VAL A 6 -18.94 -10.90 1.41
CA VAL A 6 -17.64 -11.02 0.73
C VAL A 6 -17.47 -9.94 -0.34
N THR A 7 -18.55 -9.51 -1.00
CA THR A 7 -18.51 -8.46 -2.03
C THR A 7 -18.11 -7.11 -1.42
N ASP A 8 -18.69 -6.73 -0.28
CA ASP A 8 -18.43 -5.45 0.38
C ASP A 8 -16.99 -5.36 0.89
N ARG A 9 -16.45 -6.46 1.45
CA ARG A 9 -15.07 -6.50 1.91
C ARG A 9 -14.08 -6.39 0.77
N ASN A 10 -14.32 -7.08 -0.34
CA ASN A 10 -13.44 -7.01 -1.52
C ASN A 10 -13.46 -5.62 -2.16
N VAL A 11 -14.63 -5.00 -2.26
CA VAL A 11 -14.79 -3.62 -2.74
C VAL A 11 -14.05 -2.65 -1.82
N TYR A 12 -14.19 -2.80 -0.49
CA TYR A 12 -13.48 -1.99 0.49
C TYR A 12 -11.96 -2.11 0.35
N ILE A 13 -11.41 -3.33 0.29
CA ILE A 13 -9.97 -3.57 0.14
C ILE A 13 -9.45 -2.95 -1.16
N ASN A 14 -10.16 -3.14 -2.28
CA ASN A 14 -9.76 -2.56 -3.56
C ASN A 14 -9.79 -1.03 -3.54
N ARG A 15 -10.81 -0.41 -2.93
CA ARG A 15 -10.85 1.05 -2.76
C ARG A 15 -9.65 1.56 -1.96
N ARG A 16 -9.36 0.92 -0.82
CA ARG A 16 -8.20 1.28 0.03
C ARG A 16 -6.88 1.10 -0.70
N LYS A 17 -6.76 0.08 -1.55
CA LYS A 17 -5.60 -0.11 -2.42
C LYS A 17 -5.37 1.08 -3.35
N VAL A 18 -6.42 1.52 -4.05
CA VAL A 18 -6.35 2.68 -4.95
C VAL A 18 -6.00 3.97 -4.22
N GLU A 19 -6.49 4.15 -2.99
CA GLU A 19 -6.21 5.34 -2.19
C GLU A 19 -4.81 5.38 -1.57
N LEU A 20 -4.25 4.22 -1.21
CA LEU A 20 -3.06 4.13 -0.35
C LEU A 20 -1.78 3.74 -1.09
N VAL A 21 -1.85 2.78 -2.02
CA VAL A 21 -0.67 2.26 -2.72
C VAL A 21 0.06 3.32 -3.56
N PRO A 22 -0.58 4.33 -4.16
CA PRO A 22 0.14 5.42 -4.82
C PRO A 22 1.14 6.16 -3.91
N TYR A 23 0.87 6.26 -2.60
CA TYR A 23 1.82 6.82 -1.65
C TYR A 23 3.03 5.90 -1.46
N PHE A 24 2.84 4.58 -1.53
CA PHE A 24 3.93 3.62 -1.47
C PHE A 24 4.80 3.78 -2.70
N LYS A 25 4.20 3.86 -3.89
CA LYS A 25 4.93 4.11 -5.14
C LYS A 25 5.78 5.36 -5.05
N GLN A 26 5.19 6.49 -4.63
CA GLN A 26 5.90 7.75 -4.48
C GLN A 26 7.10 7.63 -3.52
N GLY A 27 6.88 7.05 -2.34
CA GLY A 27 7.93 6.89 -1.34
C GLY A 27 9.06 5.96 -1.77
N ILE A 28 8.71 4.81 -2.35
CA ILE A 28 9.67 3.80 -2.78
C ILE A 28 10.44 4.25 -4.03
N ASP A 29 9.80 4.95 -4.97
CA ASP A 29 10.51 5.58 -6.09
C ASP A 29 11.52 6.62 -5.60
N TYR A 30 11.10 7.46 -4.65
CA TYR A 30 11.98 8.47 -4.07
C TYR A 30 13.17 7.80 -3.37
N LEU A 31 12.91 6.82 -2.50
CA LEU A 31 13.94 6.07 -1.79
C LEU A 31 14.91 5.38 -2.76
N LYS A 32 14.41 4.77 -3.85
CA LYS A 32 15.24 4.16 -4.90
C LYS A 32 16.12 5.18 -5.61
N LYS A 33 15.61 6.38 -5.90
CA LYS A 33 16.32 7.42 -6.66
C LYS A 33 17.30 8.24 -5.81
N ALA A 34 16.85 8.72 -4.67
CA ALA A 34 17.55 9.69 -3.84
C ALA A 34 18.16 9.10 -2.56
N GLY A 35 17.69 7.93 -2.10
CA GLY A 35 18.13 7.33 -0.85
C GLY A 35 17.49 7.97 0.38
N VAL A 36 18.18 7.90 1.52
CA VAL A 36 17.72 8.46 2.79
C VAL A 36 18.31 9.87 2.97
N ASP A 37 17.55 10.88 2.54
CA ASP A 37 17.86 12.30 2.74
C ASP A 37 16.78 12.98 3.63
N ASP A 38 16.94 14.28 3.89
CA ASP A 38 16.01 15.03 4.76
C ASP A 38 14.56 15.05 4.22
N ARG A 39 14.37 14.98 2.90
CA ARG A 39 13.04 14.93 2.30
C ARG A 39 12.41 13.56 2.50
N MET A 40 13.19 12.49 2.37
CA MET A 40 12.75 11.13 2.68
C MET A 40 12.38 11.04 4.17
N LEU A 41 13.22 11.57 5.07
CA LEU A 41 12.93 11.61 6.51
C LEU A 41 11.64 12.38 6.80
N ALA A 42 11.43 13.55 6.19
CA ALA A 42 10.21 14.33 6.36
C ALA A 42 8.96 13.61 5.81
N PHE A 43 9.11 12.82 4.75
CA PHE A 43 8.00 12.06 4.14
C PHE A 43 7.71 10.73 4.86
N THR A 44 8.70 10.16 5.55
CA THR A 44 8.63 8.82 6.16
C THR A 44 7.44 8.64 7.11
N PRO A 45 7.11 9.57 8.03
CA PRO A 45 5.95 9.42 8.91
C PRO A 45 4.63 9.26 8.15
N LYS A 46 4.46 10.00 7.04
CA LYS A 46 3.28 9.90 6.19
C LYS A 46 3.25 8.57 5.45
N LEU A 47 4.37 8.14 4.89
CA LEU A 47 4.49 6.86 4.18
C LEU A 47 4.13 5.68 5.11
N VAL A 48 4.79 5.61 6.27
CA VAL A 48 4.57 4.54 7.26
C VAL A 48 3.12 4.53 7.72
N ARG A 49 2.52 5.70 7.99
CA ARG A 49 1.11 5.77 8.36
C ARG A 49 0.18 5.18 7.31
N LYS A 50 0.48 5.36 6.02
CA LYS A 50 -0.31 4.77 4.93
C LYS A 50 -0.12 3.25 4.87
N MET A 51 1.08 2.74 5.15
CA MET A 51 1.35 1.30 5.22
C MET A 51 0.60 0.64 6.39
N GLU A 52 0.60 1.26 7.57
CA GLU A 52 -0.17 0.80 8.73
C GLU A 52 -1.68 0.78 8.44
N LEU A 53 -2.21 1.83 7.81
CA LEU A 53 -3.61 1.90 7.40
C LEU A 53 -3.97 0.81 6.39
N TYR A 54 -3.03 0.41 5.54
CA TYR A 54 -3.21 -0.68 4.60
C TYR A 54 -3.15 -2.03 5.29
N ALA A 55 -2.20 -2.25 6.21
CA ALA A 55 -2.13 -3.46 7.03
C ALA A 55 -3.44 -3.73 7.76
N ASN A 56 -4.03 -2.69 8.35
CA ASN A 56 -5.26 -2.79 9.12
C ASN A 56 -6.51 -3.16 8.30
N ILE A 57 -6.50 -3.03 6.97
CA ILE A 57 -7.65 -3.48 6.13
C ILE A 57 -7.81 -5.01 6.13
N PHE A 58 -6.73 -5.73 6.47
CA PHE A 58 -6.73 -7.19 6.48
C PHE A 58 -7.24 -7.77 7.79
N SER A 59 -7.45 -6.96 8.83
CA SER A 59 -8.07 -7.43 10.08
C SER A 59 -9.47 -7.98 9.82
N ALA A 60 -9.76 -9.21 10.22
CA ALA A 60 -11.11 -9.78 10.12
C ALA A 60 -11.97 -9.51 11.36
N SER A 61 -11.38 -8.97 12.43
CA SER A 61 -12.04 -8.64 13.69
C SER A 61 -11.58 -7.26 14.21
N GLU A 62 -12.15 -6.80 15.32
CA GLU A 62 -11.68 -5.60 16.03
C GLU A 62 -10.28 -5.75 16.63
N ALA A 63 -9.81 -6.99 16.85
CA ALA A 63 -8.46 -7.26 17.31
C ALA A 63 -7.53 -7.53 16.10
N PRO A 64 -6.29 -7.00 16.10
CA PRO A 64 -5.36 -7.26 15.02
C PRO A 64 -4.97 -8.75 15.03
N ASP A 65 -5.38 -9.45 13.96
CA ASP A 65 -5.01 -10.83 13.68
C ASP A 65 -3.49 -10.95 13.43
N ALA A 66 -2.95 -12.17 13.47
CA ALA A 66 -1.51 -12.42 13.33
C ALA A 66 -0.89 -11.75 12.08
N THR A 67 -1.64 -11.69 10.98
CA THR A 67 -1.24 -10.98 9.75
C THR A 67 -1.06 -9.48 9.98
N VAL A 68 -2.01 -8.81 10.64
CA VAL A 68 -1.95 -7.37 10.88
C VAL A 68 -0.77 -7.04 11.80
N ARG A 69 -0.57 -7.82 12.86
CA ARG A 69 0.58 -7.65 13.78
C ARG A 69 1.91 -7.82 13.05
N LYS A 70 1.99 -8.76 12.12
CA LYS A 70 3.18 -8.96 11.28
C LYS A 70 3.44 -7.73 10.41
N LEU A 71 2.44 -7.28 9.66
CA LEU A 71 2.54 -6.11 8.79
C LEU A 71 2.84 -4.82 9.57
N GLU A 72 2.28 -4.64 10.77
CA GLU A 72 2.59 -3.52 11.65
C GLU A 72 4.05 -3.56 12.11
N LYS A 73 4.57 -4.74 12.46
CA LYS A 73 5.98 -4.93 12.78
C LYS A 73 6.86 -4.56 11.59
N ASP A 74 6.53 -5.02 10.40
CA ASP A 74 7.27 -4.70 9.17
C ASP A 74 7.28 -3.17 8.91
N CYS A 75 6.16 -2.47 9.18
CA CYS A 75 6.08 -1.02 9.10
C CYS A 75 7.07 -0.33 10.07
N GLN A 76 7.18 -0.82 11.32
CA GLN A 76 8.11 -0.26 12.29
C GLN A 76 9.57 -0.56 11.95
N GLU A 77 9.87 -1.76 11.45
CA GLU A 77 11.22 -2.11 11.00
C GLU A 77 11.63 -1.26 9.79
N PHE A 78 10.72 -1.08 8.82
CA PHE A 78 10.91 -0.18 7.68
C PHE A 78 11.17 1.27 8.13
N LYS A 79 10.34 1.78 9.05
CA LYS A 79 10.52 3.12 9.62
C LYS A 79 11.88 3.28 10.29
N LYS A 80 12.28 2.31 11.12
CA LYS A 80 13.58 2.30 11.79
C LYS A 80 14.73 2.28 10.78
N ALA A 81 14.63 1.48 9.71
CA ALA A 81 15.66 1.41 8.69
C ALA A 81 15.90 2.78 8.02
N ILE A 82 14.85 3.60 7.88
CA ILE A 82 14.97 4.95 7.30
C ILE A 82 15.39 5.98 8.34
N GLU A 83 14.70 6.06 9.48
CA GLU A 83 14.88 7.16 10.44
C GLU A 83 16.13 7.00 11.32
N VAL A 84 16.49 5.76 11.66
CA VAL A 84 17.56 5.45 12.61
C VAL A 84 18.77 4.90 11.88
N ASP A 85 18.59 3.81 11.14
CA ASP A 85 19.71 3.10 10.50
C ASP A 85 20.20 3.86 9.25
N LYS A 86 19.34 4.71 8.67
CA LYS A 86 19.56 5.45 7.41
C LYS A 86 20.04 4.55 6.26
N ASP A 87 19.54 3.32 6.24
CA ASP A 87 19.96 2.27 5.32
C ASP A 87 18.90 2.06 4.24
N LYS A 88 19.23 2.53 3.03
CA LYS A 88 18.37 2.40 1.85
C LYS A 88 18.12 0.95 1.47
N GLU A 89 19.17 0.12 1.43
CA GLU A 89 19.05 -1.25 0.92
C GLU A 89 18.20 -2.08 1.87
N LYS A 90 18.45 -1.92 3.18
CA LYS A 90 17.64 -2.54 4.22
C LYS A 90 16.19 -2.07 4.17
N ALA A 91 15.94 -0.76 4.01
CA ALA A 91 14.57 -0.24 3.90
C ALA A 91 13.84 -0.81 2.67
N LEU A 92 14.52 -0.93 1.51
CA LEU A 92 13.92 -1.54 0.33
C LEU A 92 13.62 -3.03 0.54
N ALA A 93 14.54 -3.79 1.13
CA ALA A 93 14.32 -5.21 1.44
C ALA A 93 13.15 -5.42 2.43
N LEU A 94 13.03 -4.55 3.44
CA LEU A 94 11.91 -4.59 4.39
C LEU A 94 10.58 -4.24 3.73
N PHE A 95 10.58 -3.30 2.78
CA PHE A 95 9.37 -3.00 2.01
C PHE A 95 8.97 -4.18 1.12
N ASP A 96 9.92 -4.82 0.45
CA ASP A 96 9.64 -6.01 -0.36
C ASP A 96 9.08 -7.14 0.52
N GLN A 97 9.61 -7.33 1.74
CA GLN A 97 9.09 -8.28 2.71
C GLN A 97 7.66 -7.93 3.15
N TYR A 98 7.39 -6.67 3.47
CA TYR A 98 6.03 -6.19 3.78
C TYR A 98 5.04 -6.53 2.66
N VAL A 99 5.44 -6.34 1.39
CA VAL A 99 4.58 -6.68 0.24
C VAL A 99 4.35 -8.19 0.12
N LEU A 100 5.37 -9.01 0.40
CA LEU A 100 5.25 -10.47 0.40
C LEU A 100 4.33 -11.01 1.51
N ASP A 101 4.25 -10.28 2.63
CA ASP A 101 3.44 -10.65 3.79
C ASP A 101 1.98 -10.22 3.67
N ILE A 102 1.63 -9.41 2.66
CA ILE A 102 0.25 -9.13 2.31
C ILE A 102 -0.42 -10.42 1.82
N PRO A 103 -1.63 -10.77 2.32
CA PRO A 103 -2.38 -11.92 1.84
C PRO A 103 -2.56 -11.92 0.32
N ARG A 104 -2.27 -13.06 -0.32
CA ARG A 104 -2.48 -13.23 -1.76
C ARG A 104 -3.95 -13.07 -2.11
N GLY A 105 -4.22 -12.51 -3.30
CA GLY A 105 -5.59 -12.28 -3.80
C GLY A 105 -6.00 -10.82 -3.72
N VAL A 106 -7.18 -10.55 -3.17
CA VAL A 106 -7.77 -9.21 -3.11
C VAL A 106 -6.96 -8.32 -2.16
N GLY A 107 -6.35 -7.27 -2.70
CA GLY A 107 -5.41 -6.40 -1.97
C GLY A 107 -3.94 -6.59 -2.34
N SER A 108 -3.60 -7.60 -3.14
CA SER A 108 -2.26 -7.64 -3.76
C SER A 108 -2.09 -6.50 -4.78
N PHE A 109 -0.86 -6.02 -4.91
CA PHE A 109 -0.44 -4.99 -5.87
C PHE A 109 0.99 -5.25 -6.33
N ASP A 110 1.35 -4.67 -7.48
CA ASP A 110 2.70 -4.63 -8.03
C ASP A 110 3.01 -3.17 -8.36
N LEU A 111 3.97 -2.57 -7.65
CA LEU A 111 4.35 -1.16 -7.85
C LEU A 111 4.86 -0.87 -9.26
N ASN A 112 5.30 -1.86 -10.03
CA ASN A 112 5.73 -1.68 -11.41
C ASN A 112 4.58 -1.79 -12.42
N LYS A 113 3.37 -2.15 -11.96
CA LYS A 113 2.17 -2.29 -12.78
C LYS A 113 1.06 -1.41 -12.20
N PRO A 114 0.99 -0.14 -12.62
CA PRO A 114 -0.02 0.82 -12.14
C PRO A 114 -1.46 0.30 -12.22
N SER A 115 -1.78 -0.49 -13.25
CA SER A 115 -3.10 -1.13 -13.40
C SER A 115 -3.52 -2.03 -12.23
N THR A 116 -2.60 -2.43 -11.35
CA THR A 116 -2.91 -3.25 -10.17
C THR A 116 -3.36 -2.42 -8.96
N TYR A 117 -3.13 -1.11 -8.97
CA TYR A 117 -3.40 -0.21 -7.84
C TYR A 117 -3.90 1.19 -8.21
N GLU A 118 -4.11 1.50 -9.47
CA GLU A 118 -4.76 2.73 -9.93
C GLU A 118 -6.17 2.43 -10.42
N ALA A 119 -7.09 3.39 -10.26
CA ALA A 119 -8.41 3.27 -10.87
C ALA A 119 -8.25 3.23 -12.40
N PRO A 120 -9.05 2.41 -13.11
CA PRO A 120 -9.06 2.48 -14.56
C PRO A 120 -9.35 3.93 -14.99
N PRO A 121 -8.70 4.43 -16.04
CA PRO A 121 -8.96 5.78 -16.53
C PRO A 121 -10.46 5.91 -16.76
N LEU A 122 -11.05 6.99 -16.23
CA LEU A 122 -12.43 7.34 -16.54
C LEU A 122 -12.51 7.41 -18.07
N GLN A 123 -13.20 6.45 -18.70
CA GLN A 123 -13.51 6.57 -20.10
C GLN A 123 -14.24 7.89 -20.22
N ALA A 124 -13.59 8.89 -20.82
CA ALA A 124 -14.26 10.11 -21.22
C ALA A 124 -15.44 9.62 -22.05
N CYS A 125 -16.66 9.92 -21.63
CA CYS A 125 -17.86 9.66 -22.42
C CYS A 125 -17.58 10.21 -23.81
N SER A 126 -17.26 9.32 -24.75
CA SER A 126 -17.21 9.64 -26.16
C SER A 126 -18.65 9.86 -26.56
N SER A 127 -19.11 11.10 -26.39
CA SER A 127 -20.32 11.61 -27.01
C SER A 127 -20.10 11.54 -28.51
N THR A 128 -20.37 10.38 -29.10
CA THR A 128 -20.64 10.28 -30.53
C THR A 128 -22.01 10.91 -30.76
N ASN A 129 -22.03 12.23 -30.94
CA ASN A 129 -23.10 12.86 -31.69
C ASN A 129 -23.01 12.28 -33.11
N SER A 130 -23.90 11.33 -33.40
CA SER A 130 -24.15 10.94 -34.79
C SER A 130 -25.06 12.00 -35.39
N GLU A 131 -24.61 12.53 -36.52
CA GLU A 131 -25.28 13.51 -37.39
C GLU A 131 -26.67 13.04 -37.85
#